data_AF-A0A0M9DH23-F1
#
_entry.id   AF-A0A0M9DH23-F1
#
_cell.length_a   1.000
_cell.length_b   1.000
_cell.length_c   1.000
_cell.angle_alpha   90.00
_cell.angle_beta   90.00
_cell.angle_gamma   90.00
#
_symmetry.space_group_name_H-M   'P 1'
#
loop_
_entity.id
_entity.type
_entity.pdbx_description
1 polymer ?
#
loop_
_entity_poly.entity_id
_entity_poly.type
_entity_poly.pdbx_seq_one_letter_code
_entity_poly.pdbx_strand_id
1 'polypeptide(L)'
;LAWLKSKRPQVPPKSKLGEAINYSLNQWPKLITFMKDGRLEIDNNRAERSIKPFVMGRKSWLFSQSMRGATASAIIYSIVETAKENRLNPMSYLNYLFEQLPQIDLDDQEALDQFLPWSKTIPKECRIPDKVK
;
A
#
# COMPACT_ATOMS: atom_id res chain seq x y z
N LEU A 1 23.77 13.39 6.31
CA LEU A 1 23.25 14.76 6.57
C LEU A 1 24.33 15.85 6.56
N ALA A 2 25.47 15.67 7.23
CA ALA A 2 26.52 16.72 7.35
C ALA A 2 26.98 17.28 6.00
N TRP A 3 27.22 16.42 5.00
CA TRP A 3 27.64 16.83 3.66
C TRP A 3 26.59 17.68 2.92
N LEU A 4 25.31 17.30 2.98
CA LEU A 4 24.22 18.06 2.34
C LEU A 4 24.10 19.46 2.95
N LYS A 5 24.25 19.58 4.26
CA LYS A 5 24.21 20.86 4.98
C LYS A 5 25.41 21.74 4.63
N SER A 6 26.61 21.17 4.48
CA SER A 6 27.81 21.94 4.14
C SER A 6 27.82 22.41 2.68
N LYS A 7 27.23 21.63 1.76
CA LYS A 7 27.15 21.98 0.34
C LYS A 7 26.00 22.92 -0.03
N ARG A 8 24.91 22.93 0.73
CA ARG A 8 23.76 23.83 0.52
C ARG A 8 24.14 25.31 0.32
N PRO A 9 24.97 25.95 1.16
CA PRO A 9 25.33 27.36 0.97
C PRO A 9 26.32 27.60 -0.19
N GLN A 10 26.97 26.56 -0.71
CA GLN A 10 27.99 26.66 -1.78
C GLN A 10 27.39 26.57 -3.19
N VAL A 11 26.08 26.33 -3.30
CA VAL A 11 25.41 26.03 -4.56
C VAL A 11 24.21 26.96 -4.74
N PRO A 12 24.01 27.59 -5.91
CA PRO A 12 22.82 28.39 -6.17
C PRO A 12 21.54 27.55 -5.99
N PRO A 13 20.53 28.04 -5.25
CA PRO A 13 19.36 27.24 -4.86
C PRO A 13 18.49 26.79 -6.04
N LYS A 14 18.51 27.52 -7.16
CA LYS A 14 17.78 27.20 -8.40
C LYS A 14 18.58 26.35 -9.39
N SER A 15 19.82 25.99 -9.06
CA SER A 15 20.57 25.04 -9.89
C SER A 15 20.03 23.62 -9.68
N LYS A 16 20.23 22.72 -10.64
CA LYS A 16 19.83 21.30 -10.50
C LYS A 16 20.39 20.64 -9.24
N LEU A 17 21.64 20.95 -8.90
CA LEU A 17 22.27 20.47 -7.68
C LEU A 17 21.65 21.10 -6.42
N GLY A 18 21.36 22.41 -6.45
CA GLY A 18 20.68 23.11 -5.35
C GLY A 18 19.27 22.57 -5.09
N GLU A 19 18.50 22.32 -6.15
CA GLU A 19 17.18 21.68 -6.10
C GLU A 19 17.27 20.29 -5.46
N ALA A 20 18.20 19.44 -5.91
CA ALA A 20 18.40 18.09 -5.39
C ALA A 20 18.82 18.06 -3.91
N ILE A 21 19.70 18.97 -3.50
CA ILE A 21 20.12 19.12 -2.10
C ILE A 21 18.94 19.54 -1.23
N ASN A 22 18.20 20.57 -1.64
CA ASN A 22 17.04 21.05 -0.89
C ASN A 22 15.94 19.98 -0.80
N TYR A 23 15.67 19.27 -1.90
CA TYR A 23 14.71 18.16 -1.92
C TYR A 23 15.11 17.06 -0.93
N SER A 24 16.37 16.63 -0.98
CA SER A 24 16.90 15.59 -0.09
C SER A 24 16.84 15.99 1.38
N LEU A 25 17.16 17.25 1.70
CA LEU A 25 17.04 17.79 3.06
C LEU A 25 15.58 17.83 3.54
N ASN A 26 14.64 18.20 2.67
CA ASN A 26 13.21 18.23 2.98
C ASN A 26 12.62 16.82 3.20
N GLN A 27 13.11 15.80 2.48
CA GLN A 27 12.68 14.42 2.68
C GLN A 27 13.43 13.70 3.81
N TRP A 28 14.55 14.25 4.31
CA TRP A 28 15.38 13.60 5.32
C TRP A 28 14.61 13.10 6.55
N PRO A 29 13.68 13.86 7.16
CA PRO A 29 12.89 13.37 8.29
C PRO A 29 12.08 12.12 7.98
N LYS A 30 11.62 11.96 6.72
CA LYS A 30 10.88 10.78 6.26
C LYS A 30 11.82 9.60 6.02
N LEU A 31 12.97 9.84 5.38
CA LEU A 31 13.97 8.82 5.06
C LEU A 31 14.55 8.13 6.31
N ILE A 32 14.58 8.81 7.45
CA ILE A 32 15.09 8.23 8.71
C ILE A 32 13.98 7.65 9.60
N THR A 33 12.72 7.61 9.14
CA THR A 33 11.60 7.14 9.98
C THR A 33 11.77 5.69 10.40
N PHE A 34 12.38 4.85 9.56
CA PHE A 34 12.70 3.46 9.90
C PHE A 34 13.63 3.34 11.13
N MET A 35 14.45 4.36 11.41
CA MET A 35 15.28 4.38 12.61
C MET A 35 14.47 4.59 13.89
N LYS A 36 13.23 5.09 13.79
CA LYS A 36 12.32 5.30 14.92
C LYS A 36 11.45 4.07 15.21
N ASP A 37 11.18 3.25 14.20
CA ASP A 37 10.33 2.07 14.31
C ASP A 37 10.91 0.92 13.47
N GLY A 38 11.42 -0.11 14.16
CA GLY A 38 12.03 -1.28 13.51
C GLY A 38 11.04 -2.17 12.74
N ARG A 39 9.74 -1.89 12.81
CA ARG A 39 8.72 -2.55 11.96
C ARG A 39 8.70 -2.00 10.53
N LEU A 40 9.33 -0.84 10.29
CA LEU A 40 9.41 -0.23 8.98
C LEU A 40 10.65 -0.73 8.22
N GLU A 41 10.48 -1.02 6.94
CA GLU A 41 11.58 -1.33 6.04
C GLU A 41 12.39 -0.06 5.72
N ILE A 42 13.70 -0.24 5.44
CA ILE A 42 14.58 0.88 5.05
C ILE A 42 14.22 1.46 3.68
N ASP A 43 13.60 0.64 2.84
CA ASP A 43 13.15 0.99 1.50
C ASP A 43 11.62 0.84 1.37
N ASN A 44 11.08 1.39 0.30
CA ASN A 44 9.65 1.33 -0.03
C ASN A 44 9.35 0.32 -1.14
N ASN A 45 10.27 -0.60 -1.45
CA ASN A 45 10.15 -1.51 -2.60
C ASN A 45 8.87 -2.35 -2.54
N ARG A 46 8.48 -2.75 -1.33
CA ARG A 46 7.24 -3.49 -1.08
C ARG A 46 6.02 -2.72 -1.56
N ALA A 47 5.87 -1.48 -1.11
CA ALA A 47 4.77 -0.61 -1.52
C ALA A 47 4.79 -0.30 -3.03
N GLU A 48 5.97 -0.04 -3.60
CA GLU A 48 6.12 0.19 -5.04
C GLU A 48 5.74 -1.03 -5.88
N ARG A 49 6.08 -2.24 -5.42
CA ARG A 49 5.67 -3.49 -6.07
C ARG A 49 4.16 -3.69 -6.01
N SER A 50 3.52 -3.38 -4.88
CA SER A 50 2.07 -3.53 -4.71
C SER A 50 1.26 -2.57 -5.59
N ILE A 51 1.74 -1.34 -5.81
CA ILE A 51 1.03 -0.35 -6.66
C ILE A 51 1.30 -0.54 -8.17
N LYS A 52 2.39 -1.20 -8.54
CA LYS A 52 2.82 -1.38 -9.94
C LYS A 52 1.75 -1.99 -10.86
N PRO A 53 1.01 -3.06 -10.47
CA PRO A 53 -0.06 -3.62 -11.31
C PRO A 53 -1.16 -2.60 -11.64
N PHE A 54 -1.55 -1.77 -10.67
CA PHE A 54 -2.54 -0.72 -10.87
C PHE A 54 -2.04 0.35 -11.85
N VAL A 55 -0.79 0.80 -11.70
CA VAL A 55 -0.17 1.80 -12.59
C VAL A 55 -0.08 1.29 -14.03
N MET A 56 0.28 0.01 -14.20
CA MET A 56 0.33 -0.63 -15.51
C MET A 56 -1.08 -0.79 -16.10
N GLY A 57 -2.05 -1.26 -15.32
CA GLY A 57 -3.45 -1.40 -15.74
C GLY A 57 -4.07 -0.08 -16.19
N ARG A 58 -3.81 1.02 -15.47
CA ARG A 58 -4.31 2.36 -15.84
C ARG A 58 -3.94 2.78 -17.26
N LYS A 59 -2.76 2.38 -17.76
CA LYS A 59 -2.36 2.68 -19.15
C LYS A 59 -3.19 1.91 -20.19
N SER A 60 -3.75 0.76 -19.81
CA SER A 60 -4.53 -0.11 -20.68
C SER A 60 -6.05 0.12 -20.58
N TRP A 61 -6.53 0.77 -19.52
CA TRP A 61 -7.95 1.07 -19.32
C TRP A 61 -8.37 2.36 -20.05
N LEU A 62 -8.44 2.28 -21.38
CA LEU A 62 -8.62 3.43 -22.31
C LEU A 62 -9.85 4.33 -22.01
N PHE A 63 -10.85 3.83 -21.27
CA PHE A 63 -12.08 4.57 -20.95
C PHE A 63 -12.34 4.76 -19.44
N SER A 64 -11.36 4.44 -18.58
CA SER A 64 -11.47 4.65 -17.13
C SER A 64 -10.97 6.05 -16.74
N GLN A 65 -11.80 7.07 -16.98
CA GLN A 65 -11.41 8.48 -16.84
C GLN A 65 -12.17 9.23 -15.73
N SER A 66 -13.13 8.59 -15.05
CA SER A 66 -13.91 9.24 -14.00
C SER A 66 -13.21 9.19 -12.65
N MET A 67 -13.32 10.29 -11.87
CA MET A 67 -12.79 10.34 -10.50
C MET A 67 -13.45 9.29 -9.60
N ARG A 68 -14.76 9.04 -9.79
CA ARG A 68 -15.50 7.98 -9.10
C ARG A 68 -14.93 6.60 -9.42
N GLY A 69 -14.65 6.32 -10.69
CA GLY A 69 -14.03 5.06 -11.12
C GLY A 69 -12.64 4.87 -10.54
N ALA A 70 -11.81 5.92 -10.55
CA ALA A 70 -10.48 5.88 -9.95
C ALA A 70 -10.54 5.58 -8.44
N THR A 71 -11.49 6.19 -7.73
CA THR A 71 -11.72 5.94 -6.29
C THR A 71 -12.16 4.51 -6.03
N ALA A 72 -13.14 4.00 -6.79
CA ALA A 72 -13.61 2.63 -6.66
C ALA A 72 -12.50 1.62 -6.95
N SER A 73 -11.68 1.85 -7.99
CA SER A 73 -10.53 0.99 -8.28
C SER A 73 -9.50 1.04 -7.15
N ALA A 74 -9.18 2.21 -6.60
CA ALA A 74 -8.26 2.32 -5.48
C ALA A 74 -8.72 1.53 -4.25
N ILE A 75 -10.02 1.56 -3.93
CA ILE A 75 -10.62 0.77 -2.84
C ILE A 75 -10.44 -0.73 -3.09
N ILE A 76 -10.85 -1.22 -4.27
CA ILE A 76 -10.77 -2.66 -4.60
C ILE A 76 -9.32 -3.14 -4.59
N TYR A 77 -8.39 -2.41 -5.22
CA TYR A 77 -6.98 -2.79 -5.21
C TYR A 77 -6.38 -2.75 -3.81
N SER A 78 -6.82 -1.83 -2.94
CA SER A 78 -6.37 -1.82 -1.54
C SER A 78 -6.83 -3.07 -0.79
N ILE A 79 -8.08 -3.51 -0.98
CA ILE A 79 -8.60 -4.76 -0.38
C ILE A 79 -7.81 -5.97 -0.91
N VAL A 80 -7.60 -6.04 -2.22
CA VAL A 80 -6.87 -7.14 -2.87
C VAL A 80 -5.42 -7.22 -2.41
N GLU A 81 -4.69 -6.10 -2.38
CA GLU A 81 -3.30 -6.08 -1.92
C GLU A 81 -3.22 -6.41 -0.43
N THR A 82 -4.15 -5.91 0.40
CA THR A 82 -4.20 -6.28 1.82
C THR A 82 -4.47 -7.78 2.03
N ALA A 83 -5.36 -8.37 1.23
CA ALA A 83 -5.62 -9.81 1.26
C ALA A 83 -4.37 -10.63 0.89
N LYS A 84 -3.65 -10.23 -0.16
CA LYS A 84 -2.38 -10.86 -0.57
C LYS A 84 -1.34 -10.78 0.54
N GLU A 85 -1.22 -9.64 1.20
CA GLU A 85 -0.27 -9.45 2.30
C GLU A 85 -0.59 -10.30 3.53
N ASN A 86 -1.87 -10.64 3.73
CA ASN A 86 -2.31 -11.58 4.75
C ASN A 86 -2.36 -13.05 4.28
N ARG A 87 -1.71 -13.35 3.13
CA ARG A 87 -1.62 -14.69 2.52
C ARG A 87 -2.97 -15.30 2.17
N LEU A 88 -3.93 -14.47 1.79
CA LEU A 88 -5.22 -14.89 1.28
C LEU A 88 -5.22 -14.96 -0.24
N ASN A 89 -5.98 -15.90 -0.79
CA ASN A 89 -6.35 -15.89 -2.20
C ASN A 89 -7.39 -14.76 -2.40
N PRO A 90 -7.08 -13.71 -3.20
CA PRO A 90 -7.96 -12.55 -3.29
C PRO A 90 -9.34 -12.86 -3.87
N MET A 91 -9.42 -13.82 -4.80
CA MET A 91 -10.69 -14.19 -5.42
C MET A 91 -11.59 -14.89 -4.40
N SER A 92 -11.07 -15.92 -3.72
CA SER A 92 -11.81 -16.64 -2.68
C SER A 92 -12.25 -15.70 -1.55
N TYR A 93 -11.36 -14.81 -1.13
CA TYR A 93 -11.64 -13.84 -0.08
C TYR A 93 -12.73 -12.83 -0.48
N LEU A 94 -12.68 -12.28 -1.70
CA LEU A 94 -13.73 -11.38 -2.18
C LEU A 94 -15.08 -12.09 -2.30
N ASN A 95 -15.11 -13.33 -2.80
CA ASN A 95 -16.35 -14.13 -2.83
C ASN A 95 -16.92 -14.33 -1.42
N TYR A 96 -16.07 -14.72 -0.46
CA TYR A 96 -16.46 -14.85 0.94
C TYR A 96 -17.04 -13.56 1.50
N LEU A 97 -16.40 -12.40 1.25
CA LEU A 97 -16.92 -11.11 1.68
C LEU A 97 -18.28 -10.79 1.04
N PHE A 98 -18.43 -10.99 -0.27
CA PHE A 98 -19.69 -10.70 -0.96
C PHE A 98 -20.82 -11.64 -0.56
N GLU A 99 -20.50 -12.88 -0.20
CA GLU A 99 -21.46 -13.83 0.32
C GLU A 99 -21.86 -13.47 1.75
N GLN A 100 -20.92 -13.18 2.64
CA GLN A 100 -21.21 -13.09 4.08
C GLN A 100 -21.55 -11.67 4.58
N LEU A 101 -20.94 -10.61 4.05
CA LEU A 101 -21.17 -9.24 4.54
C LEU A 101 -22.64 -8.79 4.45
N PRO A 102 -23.46 -9.21 3.45
CA PRO A 102 -24.88 -8.86 3.44
C PRO A 102 -25.71 -9.50 4.55
N GLN A 103 -25.17 -10.48 5.29
CA GLN A 103 -25.88 -11.22 6.34
C GLN A 103 -25.64 -10.65 7.74
N ILE A 104 -24.72 -9.71 7.89
CA ILE A 104 -24.37 -9.10 9.17
C ILE A 104 -24.82 -7.63 9.20
N ASP A 105 -24.90 -7.09 10.41
CA ASP A 105 -24.99 -5.65 10.60
C ASP A 105 -23.61 -5.01 10.36
N LEU A 106 -23.55 -4.06 9.42
CA LEU A 106 -22.31 -3.35 9.10
C LEU A 106 -21.98 -2.25 10.11
N ASP A 107 -22.93 -1.87 10.97
CA ASP A 107 -22.68 -0.92 12.06
C ASP A 107 -22.05 -1.62 13.28
N ASP A 108 -22.09 -2.96 13.33
CA ASP A 108 -21.40 -3.77 14.34
C ASP A 108 -19.91 -3.95 13.97
N GLN A 109 -19.05 -3.18 14.64
CA GLN A 109 -17.61 -3.21 14.46
C GLN A 109 -16.99 -4.55 14.87
N GLU A 110 -17.51 -5.21 15.91
CA GLU A 110 -16.96 -6.49 16.36
C GLU A 110 -17.28 -7.62 15.37
N ALA A 111 -18.48 -7.57 14.77
CA ALA A 111 -18.83 -8.47 13.68
C ALA A 111 -17.94 -8.22 12.45
N LEU A 112 -17.74 -6.96 12.05
CA LEU A 112 -16.88 -6.60 10.92
C LEU A 112 -15.41 -7.02 11.10
N ASP A 113 -14.88 -6.91 12.31
CA ASP A 113 -13.49 -7.29 12.62
C ASP A 113 -13.19 -8.75 12.28
N GLN A 114 -14.21 -9.62 12.35
CA GLN A 114 -14.09 -11.04 11.98
C GLN A 114 -13.85 -11.24 10.48
N PHE A 115 -14.24 -10.28 9.64
CA PHE A 115 -14.07 -10.35 8.20
C PHE A 115 -12.76 -9.70 7.74
N LEU A 116 -12.01 -9.03 8.62
CA LEU A 116 -10.76 -8.38 8.24
C LEU A 116 -9.68 -9.39 7.82
N PRO A 117 -8.78 -9.06 6.88
CA PRO A 117 -7.84 -10.02 6.27
C PRO A 117 -6.91 -10.76 7.25
N TRP A 118 -6.63 -10.18 8.43
CA TRP A 118 -5.81 -10.79 9.48
C TRP A 118 -6.61 -11.61 10.50
N SER A 119 -7.93 -11.66 10.36
CA SER A 119 -8.79 -12.39 11.27
C SER A 119 -8.54 -13.90 11.21
N LYS A 120 -8.60 -14.53 12.39
CA LYS A 120 -8.45 -15.98 12.52
C LYS A 120 -9.68 -16.74 12.03
N THR A 121 -10.85 -16.09 11.99
CA THR A 121 -12.14 -16.69 11.62
C THR A 121 -12.30 -16.86 10.11
N ILE A 122 -11.45 -16.25 9.29
CA ILE A 122 -11.48 -16.41 7.84
C ILE A 122 -11.35 -17.89 7.45
N PRO A 123 -12.21 -18.41 6.55
CA PRO A 123 -12.18 -19.80 6.12
C PRO A 123 -10.82 -20.24 5.57
N LYS A 124 -10.46 -21.51 5.78
CA LYS A 124 -9.16 -22.05 5.35
C LYS A 124 -9.02 -22.08 3.84
N GLU A 125 -10.14 -22.21 3.13
CA GLU A 125 -10.26 -22.22 1.67
C GLU A 125 -9.84 -20.87 1.06
N CYS A 126 -9.95 -19.79 1.84
CA CYS A 126 -9.47 -18.47 1.44
C CYS A 126 -7.96 -18.30 1.64
N ARG A 127 -7.29 -19.16 2.39
CA ARG A 127 -5.85 -19.06 2.65
C ARG A 127 -5.07 -19.77 1.55
N ILE A 128 -3.96 -19.15 1.14
CA ILE A 128 -3.03 -19.79 0.21
C ILE A 128 -2.30 -20.90 0.99
N PRO A 129 -2.26 -22.15 0.50
CA PRO A 129 -1.54 -23.22 1.18
C PRO A 129 -0.06 -22.86 1.30
N ASP A 130 0.51 -23.05 2.49
CA ASP A 130 1.94 -22.87 2.68
C ASP A 130 2.68 -23.80 1.72
N LYS A 131 3.59 -23.25 0.91
CA LYS A 131 4.47 -24.08 0.10
C LYS A 131 5.31 -24.92 1.05
N VAL A 132 5.02 -26.22 1.12
CA VAL A 132 5.90 -27.20 1.76
C VAL A 132 7.26 -27.04 1.08
N LYS A 133 8.24 -26.60 1.86
CA LYS A 133 9.63 -26.47 1.40
C LYS A 133 10.26 -27.84 1.23
#